data_AF-R9RD79-F1
#
_entry.id   AF-R9RD79-F1
#
_cell.length_a   1.000
_cell.length_b   1.000
_cell.length_c   1.000
_cell.angle_alpha   90.00
_cell.angle_beta   90.00
_cell.angle_gamma   90.00
#
_symmetry.space_group_name_H-M   'P 1'
#
loop_
_entity.id
_entity.type
_entity.pdbx_description
1 polymer ?
#
loop_
_entity_poly.entity_id
_entity_poly.type
_entity_poly.pdbx_seq_one_letter_code
_entity_poly.pdbx_strand_id
1 'polypeptide(L)' 'MKKGIGIGIEDFREIIKEDCYYFDKTNYIKELIKDKTKIKLFTRPRRFGKTLNMSTLKYFF' A
#
# COMPACT_ATOMS: atom_id res chain seq x y z
N MET A 1 -22.67 7.98 -0.95
CA MET A 1 -22.28 7.28 0.29
C MET A 1 -20.82 7.57 0.59
N LYS A 2 -20.42 7.70 1.86
CA LYS A 2 -19.00 7.82 2.23
C LYS A 2 -18.39 6.41 2.24
N LYS A 3 -17.18 6.25 1.70
CA LYS A 3 -16.42 4.99 1.73
C LYS A 3 -16.00 4.64 3.16
N GLY A 4 -15.77 3.36 3.45
CA GLY A 4 -15.19 2.91 4.72
C GLY A 4 -13.68 3.16 4.77
N ILE A 5 -13.07 3.32 5.96
CA ILE A 5 -11.61 3.56 6.07
C ILE A 5 -10.80 2.25 5.88
N GLY A 6 -11.40 1.07 6.04
CA GLY A 6 -10.70 -0.21 5.86
C GLY A 6 -9.59 -0.48 6.89
N ILE A 7 -9.69 0.07 8.10
CA ILE A 7 -8.67 -0.14 9.15
C ILE A 7 -8.57 -1.63 9.49
N GLY A 8 -7.36 -2.18 9.39
CA GLY A 8 -7.10 -3.59 9.68
C GLY A 8 -7.15 -4.50 8.45
N ILE A 9 -7.64 -4.01 7.31
CA ILE A 9 -7.52 -4.72 6.03
C ILE A 9 -6.10 -4.52 5.50
N GLU A 10 -5.36 -5.63 5.38
CA GLU A 10 -3.96 -5.60 4.93
C GLU A 10 -3.78 -6.07 3.48
N ASP A 11 -4.84 -6.58 2.83
CA ASP A 11 -4.84 -6.95 1.43
C ASP A 11 -5.33 -5.80 0.54
N PHE A 12 -4.53 -5.42 -0.45
CA PHE A 12 -4.86 -4.33 -1.35
C PHE A 12 -6.09 -4.63 -2.22
N ARG A 13 -6.24 -5.87 -2.70
CA ARG A 13 -7.37 -6.26 -3.54
C ARG A 13 -8.68 -6.21 -2.76
N GLU A 14 -8.67 -6.60 -1.49
CA GLU A 14 -9.82 -6.48 -0.59
C GLU A 14 -10.24 -5.01 -0.41
N ILE A 15 -9.30 -4.09 -0.15
CA ILE A 15 -9.60 -2.65 -0.04
C ILE A 15 -10.31 -2.11 -1.29
N ILE A 16 -9.86 -2.51 -2.49
CA ILE A 16 -10.46 -2.06 -3.75
C ILE A 16 -11.84 -2.69 -3.96
N LYS A 17 -12.00 -3.98 -3.65
CA LYS A 17 -13.28 -4.70 -3.80
C LYS A 17 -14.36 -4.19 -2.85
N GLU A 18 -14.00 -3.92 -1.60
CA GLU A 18 -14.90 -3.43 -0.55
C GLU A 18 -15.16 -1.91 -0.65
N ASP A 19 -14.72 -1.26 -1.73
CA ASP A 19 -14.83 0.19 -1.96
C ASP A 19 -14.39 1.04 -0.75
N CYS A 20 -13.30 0.62 -0.11
CA CYS A 20 -12.71 1.36 1.01
C CYS A 20 -11.85 2.54 0.52
N TYR A 21 -11.62 3.51 1.40
CA TYR A 21 -10.66 4.57 1.15
C TYR A 21 -9.26 3.98 0.99
N TYR A 22 -8.66 4.24 -0.17
CA TYR A 22 -7.29 3.89 -0.47
C TYR A 22 -6.55 5.14 -0.93
N PHE A 23 -5.37 5.37 -0.36
CA PHE A 23 -4.48 6.41 -0.86
C PHE A 23 -3.68 5.87 -2.03
N ASP A 24 -3.86 6.45 -3.22
CA ASP A 24 -3.13 6.02 -4.41
C ASP A 24 -1.61 6.17 -4.21
N LYS A 25 -0.89 5.07 -4.42
CA LYS A 25 0.57 4.99 -4.26
C LYS A 25 1.33 4.95 -5.58
N THR A 26 0.67 5.13 -6.72
CA THR A 26 1.30 5.04 -8.06
C THR A 26 2.52 5.95 -8.17
N ASN A 27 2.42 7.21 -7.72
CA ASN A 27 3.54 8.14 -7.72
C ASN A 27 4.70 7.67 -6.83
N TYR A 28 4.39 7.08 -5.67
CA TYR A 28 5.40 6.53 -4.77
C TYR A 28 6.12 5.31 -5.41
N ILE A 29 5.37 4.42 -6.05
CA ILE A 29 5.93 3.24 -6.74
C ILE A 29 6.83 3.67 -7.90
N LYS A 30 6.44 4.71 -8.65
CA LYS A 30 7.27 5.30 -9.71
C LYS A 30 8.64 5.74 -9.19
N GLU A 31 8.67 6.46 -8.06
CA GLU A 31 9.93 6.87 -7.43
C GLU A 31 10.69 5.66 -6.84
N LEU A 32 9.97 4.65 -6.33
CA LEU A 32 10.56 3.39 -5.85
C LEU A 32 11.33 2.66 -6.95
N ILE A 33 10.79 2.61 -8.18
CA ILE A 33 11.37 1.93 -9.35
C ILE A 33 12.59 2.69 -9.90
N LYS A 34 12.54 4.03 -9.90
CA LYS A 34 13.68 4.86 -10.33
C LYS A 34 14.88 4.76 -9.38
N ASP A 35 14.61 4.46 -8.11
CA ASP A 35 15.64 4.33 -7.10
C ASP A 35 16.48 3.07 -7.34
N LYS A 36 17.80 3.25 -7.45
CA LYS A 36 18.78 2.19 -7.70
C LYS A 36 19.24 1.46 -6.44
N THR A 37 18.64 1.73 -5.28
CA THR A 37 18.94 1.05 -4.02
C THR A 37 18.61 -0.45 -4.10
N LYS A 38 19.62 -1.30 -3.86
CA LYS A 38 19.49 -2.76 -3.94
C LYS A 38 18.52 -3.34 -2.89
N ILE A 39 18.49 -2.73 -1.71
CA ILE A 39 17.64 -3.15 -0.59
C ILE A 39 16.96 -1.92 -0.02
N LYS A 40 15.63 -1.94 0.05
CA LYS A 40 14.83 -0.91 0.72
C LYS A 40 14.21 -1.47 1.98
N LEU A 41 14.58 -0.89 3.12
CA LEU A 41 14.02 -1.23 4.42
C LEU A 41 12.87 -0.27 4.76
N PHE A 42 11.66 -0.80 4.91
CA PHE A 42 10.52 -0.04 5.41
C PHE A 42 10.47 -0.08 6.94
N THR A 43 11.31 0.72 7.60
CA THR A 43 11.31 0.87 9.07
C THR A 43 10.04 1.60 9.50
N ARG A 44 9.23 1.10 10.47
CA ARG A 44 8.14 1.90 11.08
C ARG A 44 7.57 1.34 12.39
N PRO A 45 6.78 2.15 13.13
CA PRO A 45 5.86 1.74 14.21
C PRO A 45 4.76 0.74 13.77
N ARG A 46 4.10 0.11 14.75
CA ARG A 46 3.00 -0.85 14.56
C ARG A 46 1.76 -0.15 13.93
N ARG A 47 0.99 -0.87 13.10
CA ARG A 47 -0.26 -0.41 12.43
C ARG A 47 -0.13 0.74 11.42
N PHE A 48 1.07 1.00 10.91
CA PHE A 48 1.33 2.09 9.95
C PHE A 48 1.12 1.69 8.47
N GLY A 49 0.36 0.62 8.19
CA GLY A 49 0.04 0.20 6.82
C GLY A 49 1.20 -0.39 6.01
N LYS A 50 2.24 -0.92 6.67
CA LYS A 50 3.38 -1.58 5.99
C LYS A 50 2.96 -2.83 5.23
N THR A 51 2.17 -3.72 5.84
CA THR A 51 1.69 -4.94 5.16
C THR A 51 0.85 -4.60 3.94
N LEU A 52 -0.08 -3.64 4.07
CA LEU A 52 -0.86 -3.13 2.96
C LEU A 52 0.02 -2.58 1.83
N ASN A 53 1.12 -1.90 2.17
CA ASN A 53 2.09 -1.43 1.18
C ASN A 53 2.75 -2.57 0.42
N MET A 54 3.16 -3.64 1.12
CA MET A 54 3.73 -4.83 0.49
C MET A 54 2.70 -5.56 -0.39
N SER A 55 1.44 -5.66 0.06
CA SER A 55 0.35 -6.22 -0.75
C SER A 55 0.10 -5.39 -2.01
N THR A 56 0.10 -4.05 -1.90
CA THR A 56 -0.01 -3.16 -3.07
C THR A 56 1.10 -3.44 -4.08
N LEU A 57 2.36 -3.47 -3.64
CA LEU A 57 3.49 -3.73 -4.53
C LEU A 57 3.38 -5.12 -5.18
N LYS A 58 2.95 -6.14 -4.43
CA LYS A 58 2.73 -7.50 -4.94
C LYS A 58 1.67 -7.56 -6.06
N TYR A 59 0.66 -6.70 -6.05
CA TYR A 59 -0.35 -6.65 -7.12
C TYR A 59 0.02 -5.70 -8.27
N PHE A 60 0.95 -4.78 -8.04
CA PHE A 60 1.41 -3.84 -9.06
C PHE A 60 2.39 -4.50 -10.04
N PHE A 61 3.26 -5.38 -9.53
CA PHE A 61 4.21 -6.17 -10.31
C PHE A 61 3.64 -7.55 -10.63
#